data_AF-A0A9E1T7C2-F1
#
_entry.id   AF-A0A9E1T7C2-F1
#
_cell.length_a   1.000
_cell.length_b   1.000
_cell.length_c   1.000
_cell.angle_alpha   90.00
_cell.angle_beta   90.00
_cell.angle_gamma   90.00
#
_symmetry.space_group_name_H-M   'P 1'
#
loop_
_entity.id
_entity.type
_entity.pdbx_description
1 polymer ?
#
loop_
_entity_poly.entity_id
_entity_poly.type
_entity_poly.pdbx_seq_one_letter_code
_entity_poly.pdbx_strand_id
1 'polypeptide(L)'
;WQIIGLLPRRGPFLPAGADIGPEGRLYILERAFFLLGFRSRIRRIKLENANAEVETLLTTGPRLHDNLEGLAVWQSHSGATCLTLVSDNNFLAIQRTEMVEYALTETLAGGARYD
;
A
#
# COMPACT_ATOMS: atom_id res chain seq x y z
N TRP A 1 -23.94 0.06 10.81
CA TRP A 1 -22.84 -0.21 9.87
C TRP A 1 -23.40 -0.97 8.67
N GLN A 2 -22.90 -0.69 7.47
CA GLN A 2 -23.24 -1.42 6.25
C GLN A 2 -21.95 -1.90 5.58
N ILE A 3 -21.97 -3.14 5.09
CA ILE A 3 -20.88 -3.69 4.28
C ILE A 3 -21.09 -3.19 2.85
N ILE A 4 -20.13 -2.43 2.32
CA ILE A 4 -20.17 -1.89 0.95
C ILE A 4 -19.37 -2.73 -0.06
N GLY A 5 -18.56 -3.67 0.43
CA GLY A 5 -17.76 -4.55 -0.41
C GLY A 5 -17.01 -5.59 0.43
N LEU A 6 -16.52 -6.62 -0.25
CA LEU A 6 -15.65 -7.63 0.33
C LEU A 6 -14.34 -7.63 -0.44
N LEU A 7 -13.22 -7.57 0.28
CA LEU A 7 -11.91 -7.66 -0.30
C LEU A 7 -11.53 -9.13 -0.50
N PRO A 8 -11.39 -9.64 -1.74
CA PRO A 8 -11.01 -11.02 -1.93
C PRO A 8 -9.61 -11.28 -1.38
N ARG A 9 -9.49 -12.33 -0.56
CA ARG A 9 -8.19 -12.82 -0.08
C ARG A 9 -7.43 -13.41 -1.25
N ARG A 10 -6.21 -12.93 -1.48
CA ARG A 10 -5.29 -13.46 -2.49
C ARG A 10 -3.96 -13.82 -1.83
N GLY A 11 -3.68 -15.12 -1.73
CA GLY A 11 -2.46 -15.63 -1.12
C GLY A 11 -2.40 -15.43 0.41
N PRO A 12 -1.19 -15.36 0.99
CA PRO A 12 -0.99 -15.37 2.44
C PRO A 12 -1.20 -13.99 3.11
N PHE A 13 -1.32 -12.93 2.32
CA PHE A 13 -1.34 -11.55 2.79
C PHE A 13 -2.58 -11.23 3.63
N LEU A 14 -2.37 -10.45 4.68
CA LEU A 14 -3.39 -9.92 5.58
C LEU A 14 -3.31 -8.39 5.65
N PRO A 15 -4.45 -7.68 5.75
CA PRO A 15 -4.47 -6.24 5.92
C PRO A 15 -3.72 -5.80 7.18
N ALA A 16 -3.02 -4.68 7.09
CA ALA A 16 -2.22 -4.09 8.16
C ALA A 16 -2.49 -2.58 8.30
N GLY A 17 -2.72 -1.88 7.20
CA GLY A 17 -3.08 -0.46 7.19
C GLY A 17 -3.88 -0.12 5.95
N ALA A 18 -4.60 1.00 5.97
CA ALA A 18 -5.35 1.49 4.83
C ALA A 18 -5.53 3.00 4.91
N ASP A 19 -5.62 3.64 3.75
CA ASP A 19 -5.91 5.07 3.64
C ASP A 19 -6.63 5.36 2.30
N ILE A 20 -7.31 6.50 2.22
CA ILE A 20 -8.01 6.95 1.00
C ILE A 20 -7.14 7.99 0.30
N GLY A 21 -6.77 7.70 -0.94
CA GLY A 21 -5.99 8.62 -1.77
C GLY A 21 -6.78 9.83 -2.24
N PRO A 22 -6.09 10.85 -2.79
CA PRO A 22 -6.71 12.09 -3.29
C PRO A 22 -7.78 11.85 -4.37
N GLU A 23 -7.71 10.73 -5.08
CA GLU A 23 -8.67 10.33 -6.11
C GLU A 23 -9.85 9.50 -5.57
N GLY A 24 -10.01 9.40 -4.24
CA GLY A 24 -11.11 8.67 -3.60
C GLY A 24 -10.98 7.15 -3.67
N ARG A 25 -9.82 6.63 -4.05
CA ARG A 25 -9.54 5.19 -4.05
C ARG A 25 -9.00 4.74 -2.70
N LEU A 26 -9.41 3.56 -2.27
CA LEU A 26 -8.90 2.91 -1.07
C LEU A 26 -7.57 2.21 -1.40
N TYR A 27 -6.53 2.56 -0.65
CA TYR A 27 -5.25 1.89 -0.66
C TYR A 27 -5.14 1.01 0.59
N ILE A 28 -4.66 -0.21 0.40
CA ILE A 28 -4.53 -1.19 1.48
C ILE A 28 -3.10 -1.69 1.49
N LEU A 29 -2.43 -1.50 2.62
CA LEU A 29 -1.21 -2.20 2.98
C LEU A 29 -1.58 -3.57 3.54
N GLU A 30 -1.01 -4.59 2.94
CA GLU A 30 -1.08 -5.96 3.43
C GLU A 30 0.33 -6.50 3.65
N ARG A 31 0.45 -7.40 4.61
CA ARG A 31 1.70 -8.10 4.89
C ARG A 31 1.50 -9.60 4.97
N ALA A 32 2.54 -10.34 4.64
CA ALA A 32 2.64 -11.77 4.90
C ALA A 32 3.94 -12.03 5.65
N PHE A 33 3.86 -12.82 6.71
CA PHE A 33 5.02 -13.22 7.51
C PHE A 33 5.31 -14.70 7.30
N PHE A 34 6.59 -15.00 7.07
CA PHE A 34 7.12 -16.37 6.97
C PHE A 34 8.46 -16.44 7.72
N LEU A 35 9.03 -17.64 7.83
CA LEU A 35 10.35 -17.85 8.45
C LEU A 35 11.44 -16.94 7.86
N LEU A 36 11.33 -16.57 6.58
CA LEU A 36 12.31 -15.72 5.90
C LEU A 36 12.12 -14.23 6.16
N GLY A 37 11.05 -13.78 6.82
CA GLY A 37 10.74 -12.37 7.09
C GLY A 37 9.43 -11.90 6.44
N PHE A 38 9.20 -10.58 6.46
CA PHE A 38 7.99 -9.96 5.93
C PHE A 38 8.04 -9.76 4.42
N ARG A 39 6.87 -9.86 3.82
CA ARG A 39 6.55 -9.37 2.46
C ARG A 39 5.41 -8.39 2.58
N SER A 40 5.45 -7.34 1.78
CA SER A 40 4.44 -6.28 1.78
C SER A 40 3.75 -6.24 0.42
N ARG A 41 2.48 -5.89 0.42
CA ARG A 41 1.68 -5.69 -0.79
C ARG A 41 0.84 -4.43 -0.63
N ILE A 42 0.81 -3.62 -1.68
CA ILE A 42 -0.13 -2.50 -1.78
C ILE A 42 -1.18 -2.85 -2.82
N ARG A 43 -2.45 -2.78 -2.42
CA ARG A 43 -3.59 -2.90 -3.32
C ARG A 43 -4.39 -1.61 -3.35
N ARG A 44 -4.97 -1.32 -4.51
CA ARG A 44 -5.80 -0.15 -4.75
C ARG A 44 -7.18 -0.58 -5.25
N ILE A 45 -8.22 0.06 -4.72
CA ILE A 45 -9.62 -0.32 -4.94
C ILE A 45 -10.45 0.94 -5.18
N LYS A 46 -11.31 0.91 -6.20
CA LYS A 46 -12.35 1.92 -6.38
C LYS A 46 -13.53 1.60 -5.46
N LEU A 47 -13.96 2.51 -4.59
CA LEU A 47 -15.01 2.23 -3.60
C LEU A 47 -16.44 2.17 -4.18
N GLU A 48 -16.59 2.43 -5.47
CA GLU A 48 -17.87 2.75 -6.11
C GLU A 48 -18.80 1.55 -6.30
N ASN A 49 -18.28 0.31 -6.29
CA ASN A 49 -19.07 -0.90 -6.55
C ASN A 49 -18.59 -2.11 -5.75
N ALA A 50 -19.51 -2.99 -5.33
CA ALA A 50 -19.19 -4.23 -4.60
C ALA A 50 -18.23 -5.19 -5.37
N ASN A 51 -18.17 -5.06 -6.70
CA ASN A 51 -17.28 -5.81 -7.59
C ASN A 51 -16.08 -4.98 -8.08
N ALA A 52 -15.66 -3.98 -7.29
CA ALA A 52 -14.56 -3.11 -7.67
C ALA A 52 -13.32 -3.90 -8.07
N GLU A 53 -12.72 -3.49 -9.17
CA GLU A 53 -11.44 -4.01 -9.61
C GLU A 53 -10.38 -3.70 -8.54
N VAL A 54 -9.66 -4.76 -8.13
CA VAL A 54 -8.59 -4.67 -7.16
C VAL A 54 -7.27 -4.81 -7.88
N GLU A 55 -6.54 -3.70 -7.92
CA GLU A 55 -5.22 -3.62 -8.54
C GLU A 55 -4.13 -3.87 -7.49
N THR A 56 -3.06 -4.56 -7.88
CA THR A 56 -1.86 -4.69 -7.04
C THR A 56 -0.79 -3.76 -7.57
N LEU A 57 -0.44 -2.74 -6.79
CA LEU A 57 0.55 -1.72 -7.18
C LEU A 57 1.98 -2.14 -6.84
N LEU A 58 2.15 -2.84 -5.72
CA LEU A 58 3.45 -3.27 -5.23
C LEU A 58 3.31 -4.65 -4.60
N THR A 59 4.26 -5.54 -4.84
CA THR A 59 4.50 -6.72 -4.01
C THR A 59 5.99 -6.85 -3.80
N THR A 60 6.43 -6.84 -2.54
CA THR A 60 7.85 -6.93 -2.22
C THR A 60 8.31 -8.39 -2.04
N GLY A 61 9.60 -8.60 -2.28
CA GLY A 61 10.28 -9.82 -1.87
C GLY A 61 10.43 -9.88 -0.33
N PRO A 62 10.71 -11.07 0.23
CA PRO A 62 10.93 -11.21 1.66
C PRO A 62 12.11 -10.35 2.13
N ARG A 63 11.98 -9.72 3.31
CA ARG A 63 13.00 -8.88 3.96
C ARG A 63 13.37 -7.58 3.26
N LEU A 64 12.70 -7.23 2.16
CA LEU A 64 12.91 -5.90 1.55
C LEU A 64 12.59 -4.82 2.58
N HIS A 65 11.43 -4.98 3.23
CA HIS A 65 10.98 -4.18 4.37
C HIS A 65 10.69 -5.11 5.54
N ASP A 66 10.65 -4.54 6.75
CA ASP A 66 10.22 -5.23 7.97
C ASP A 66 8.68 -5.23 8.08
N ASN A 67 8.14 -5.29 9.30
CA ASN A 67 6.73 -5.31 9.63
C ASN A 67 6.01 -3.97 9.33
N LEU A 68 5.93 -3.58 8.05
CA LEU A 68 5.15 -2.41 7.67
C LEU A 68 3.71 -2.54 8.20
N GLU A 69 3.27 -1.53 8.93
CA GLU A 69 2.03 -1.54 9.70
C GLU A 69 1.24 -0.24 9.61
N GLY A 70 1.86 0.86 9.18
CA GLY A 70 1.17 2.09 8.84
C GLY A 70 1.25 2.39 7.35
N LEU A 71 0.20 3.02 6.83
CA LEU A 71 0.11 3.56 5.48
C LEU A 71 -0.56 4.93 5.54
N ALA A 72 0.04 5.92 4.89
CA ALA A 72 -0.58 7.20 4.57
C ALA A 72 -0.46 7.44 3.06
N VAL A 73 -1.53 7.93 2.44
CA VAL A 73 -1.56 8.30 1.03
C VAL A 73 -1.72 9.82 0.94
N TRP A 74 -0.86 10.45 0.17
CA TRP A 74 -0.87 11.90 0.01
C TRP A 74 -0.49 12.31 -1.41
N GLN A 75 -0.72 13.56 -1.76
CA GLN A 75 -0.34 14.11 -3.06
C GLN A 75 0.84 15.06 -2.90
N SER A 76 1.90 14.86 -3.69
CA SER A 76 3.02 15.78 -3.73
C SER A 76 2.65 17.11 -4.41
N HIS A 77 3.51 18.13 -4.26
CA HIS A 77 3.37 19.39 -4.98
C HIS A 77 3.41 19.24 -6.51
N SER A 78 4.01 18.15 -7.03
CA SER A 78 4.00 17.84 -8.47
C SER A 78 2.74 17.09 -8.91
N GLY A 79 1.80 16.82 -8.01
CA GLY A 79 0.56 16.08 -8.29
C GLY A 79 0.70 14.55 -8.21
N ALA A 80 1.89 14.02 -7.89
CA ALA A 80 2.10 12.58 -7.78
C ALA A 80 1.43 12.03 -6.51
N THR A 81 0.77 10.88 -6.63
CA THR A 81 0.29 10.13 -5.47
C THR A 81 1.47 9.44 -4.80
N CYS A 82 1.70 9.76 -3.52
CA CYS A 82 2.76 9.22 -2.70
C CYS A 82 2.18 8.32 -1.60
N LEU A 83 2.90 7.25 -1.30
CA LEU A 83 2.59 6.31 -0.21
C LEU A 83 3.72 6.40 0.80
N THR A 84 3.41 6.79 2.02
CA THR A 84 4.33 6.70 3.16
C THR A 84 3.95 5.48 3.99
N LEU A 85 4.91 4.59 4.23
CA LEU A 85 4.73 3.37 5.01
C LEU A 85 5.71 3.36 6.16
N VAL A 86 5.28 2.79 7.29
CA VAL A 86 6.12 2.72 8.49
C VAL A 86 6.14 1.31 9.06
N SER A 87 7.30 0.91 9.57
CA SER A 87 7.50 -0.25 10.45
C SER A 87 8.10 0.26 11.75
N ASP A 88 7.60 -0.18 12.88
CA ASP A 88 8.36 -0.15 14.12
C ASP A 88 9.25 -1.41 14.21
N ASN A 89 10.05 -1.51 15.27
CA ASN A 89 10.84 -2.71 15.55
C ASN A 89 10.15 -3.67 16.53
N ASN A 90 8.88 -3.45 16.89
CA ASN A 90 8.15 -4.14 17.97
C ASN A 90 8.97 -4.40 19.25
N PHE A 91 9.91 -3.51 19.62
CA PHE A 91 10.87 -3.71 20.73
C PHE A 91 11.82 -4.91 20.59
N LEU A 92 11.94 -5.51 19.40
CA LEU A 92 12.83 -6.62 19.08
C LEU A 92 14.11 -6.12 18.40
N ALA A 93 15.27 -6.51 18.91
CA ALA A 93 16.58 -6.08 18.39
C ALA A 93 16.86 -6.55 16.94
N ILE A 94 16.12 -7.55 16.44
CA ILE A 94 16.29 -8.07 15.08
C ILE A 94 15.45 -7.31 14.03
N GLN A 95 14.47 -6.52 14.47
CA GLN A 95 13.61 -5.75 13.57
C GLN A 95 14.09 -4.31 13.41
N ARG A 96 13.73 -3.70 12.29
CA ARG A 96 14.11 -2.33 11.94
C ARG A 96 12.92 -1.39 12.02
N THR A 97 13.16 -0.21 12.60
CA THR A 97 12.28 0.94 12.40
C THR A 97 12.51 1.49 10.99
N GLU A 98 11.45 1.59 10.20
CA GLU A 98 11.50 1.99 8.80
C GLU A 98 10.46 3.09 8.53
N MET A 99 10.83 4.07 7.70
CA MET A 99 9.92 4.98 7.01
C MET A 99 10.25 4.89 5.53
N VAL A 100 9.29 4.47 4.72
CA VAL A 100 9.46 4.16 3.30
C VAL A 100 8.48 4.99 2.49
N GLU A 101 8.96 5.57 1.40
CA GLU A 101 8.13 6.35 0.49
C GLU A 101 8.13 5.73 -0.92
N TYR A 102 6.95 5.60 -1.50
CA TYR A 102 6.75 5.26 -2.92
C TYR A 102 5.96 6.36 -3.60
N ALA A 103 6.49 6.91 -4.70
CA ALA A 103 5.72 7.75 -5.60
C ALA A 103 5.14 6.88 -6.73
N LEU A 104 3.83 6.97 -6.96
CA LEU A 104 3.18 6.27 -8.07
C LEU A 104 3.47 7.03 -9.36
N THR A 105 4.30 6.41 -10.21
CA THR A 105 4.54 6.87 -11.57
C THR A 105 3.47 6.29 -12.49
N GLU A 106 2.21 6.63 -12.24
CA GLU A 106 1.21 6.41 -13.28
C GLU A 106 1.63 7.29 -14.44
N THR A 107 2.19 6.67 -15.49
CA THR A 107 2.38 7.38 -16.73
C THR A 107 0.98 7.75 -17.18
N LEU A 108 0.59 9.01 -16.99
CA LEU A 108 -0.62 9.54 -17.61
C LEU A 108 -0.56 9.09 -19.07
N ALA A 109 -1.65 8.52 -19.58
CA ALA A 109 -1.72 8.11 -20.97
C ALA A 109 -1.52 9.27 -21.99
N GLY A 110 -1.15 10.48 -21.53
CA GLY A 110 -0.42 11.47 -22.30
C GLY A 110 0.70 12.01 -21.42
N GLY A 111 1.95 11.77 -21.80
CA GLY A 111 3.13 12.22 -21.05
C GLY A 111 3.02 13.69 -20.68
N ALA A 112 2.94 13.96 -19.38
CA ALA A 112 3.10 15.31 -18.87
C ALA A 112 4.52 15.76 -19.21
N ARG A 113 4.61 16.73 -20.12
CA ARG A 113 5.81 17.52 -20.30
C ARG A 113 5.76 18.63 -19.25
N TYR A 114 6.89 18.81 -18.57
CA TYR A 114 7.15 20.04 -17.84
C TYR A 114 7.45 21.13 -18.87
N ASP A 115 6.74 22.26 -18.76
CA ASP A 115 7.14 23.53 -19.37
C ASP A 115 8.22 24.22 -18.50
#